data_AF-A0A482XFH8-F1
#
_entry.id   AF-A0A482XFH8-F1
#
_cell.length_a   1.000
_cell.length_b   1.000
_cell.length_c   1.000
_cell.angle_alpha   90.00
_cell.angle_beta   90.00
_cell.angle_gamma   90.00
#
_symmetry.space_group_name_H-M   'P 1'
#
loop_
_entity.id
_entity.type
_entity.pdbx_description
1 polymer ?
#
loop_
_entity_poly.entity_id
_entity_poly.type
_entity_poly.pdbx_seq_one_letter_code
_entity_poly.pdbx_strand_id
1 'polypeptide(L)'
;MFQLLTVLFGCVMDAANNVWIESALGAIKAFAFVCDIITYPVYLLLQRPWEKRRMSRRVKAKPVHMGDKSVTFRSVQGPQTVHSKMLANGIDTMEKMLLYVVEQFKKKRCLGTREILADEDEIQPNGRVFKKYVLGDYKWKTYEEVNMLASNFGKGLRELGHMPKQNIVIFAETRAEWMVAAHGCFKQNIPEFYRIFFEIIIK
;
A
#
# COMPACT_ATOMS: atom_id res chain seq x y z
N MET A 1 -68.06 14.50 -7.37
CA MET A 1 -67.67 13.48 -8.37
C MET A 1 -66.29 13.76 -9.00
N PHE A 2 -65.95 15.02 -9.31
CA PHE A 2 -64.65 15.40 -9.88
C PHE A 2 -63.43 15.25 -8.95
N GLN A 3 -63.56 15.45 -7.63
CA GLN A 3 -62.44 15.33 -6.67
C GLN A 3 -61.99 13.88 -6.39
N LEU A 4 -62.86 12.88 -6.54
CA LEU A 4 -62.47 11.48 -6.39
C LEU A 4 -61.64 10.99 -7.59
N LEU A 5 -61.92 11.52 -8.78
CA LEU A 5 -61.24 11.11 -10.01
C LEU A 5 -59.78 11.59 -10.06
N THR A 6 -59.47 12.77 -9.51
CA THR A 6 -58.12 13.35 -9.47
C THR A 6 -57.20 12.64 -8.47
N VAL A 7 -57.74 12.21 -7.32
CA VAL A 7 -56.99 11.44 -6.31
C VAL A 7 -56.71 10.01 -6.79
N LEU A 8 -57.68 9.39 -7.49
CA LEU A 8 -57.48 8.09 -8.14
C LEU A 8 -56.45 8.18 -9.28
N PHE A 9 -56.51 9.22 -10.12
CA PHE A 9 -55.49 9.45 -11.16
C PHE A 9 -54.10 9.72 -10.59
N GLY A 10 -53.97 10.52 -9.52
CA GLY A 10 -52.69 10.78 -8.85
C GLY A 10 -52.09 9.52 -8.22
N CYS A 11 -52.91 8.70 -7.55
CA CYS A 11 -52.49 7.42 -6.96
C CYS A 11 -52.10 6.38 -8.03
N VAL A 12 -52.83 6.33 -9.16
CA VAL A 12 -52.49 5.48 -10.30
C VAL A 12 -51.21 5.93 -11.00
N MET A 13 -50.93 7.23 -11.05
CA MET A 13 -49.74 7.78 -11.68
C MET A 13 -48.48 7.60 -10.80
N ASP A 14 -48.59 7.70 -9.48
CA ASP A 14 -47.51 7.33 -8.53
C ASP A 14 -47.27 5.81 -8.48
N ALA A 15 -48.34 5.00 -8.55
CA ALA A 15 -48.22 3.55 -8.67
C ALA A 15 -47.58 3.16 -10.01
N ALA A 16 -47.91 3.83 -11.11
CA ALA A 16 -47.28 3.63 -12.41
C ALA A 16 -45.80 4.01 -12.37
N ASN A 17 -45.44 5.16 -11.78
CA ASN A 17 -44.05 5.57 -11.60
C ASN A 17 -43.25 4.55 -10.80
N ASN A 18 -43.82 4.00 -9.72
CA ASN A 18 -43.20 2.91 -8.96
C ASN A 18 -43.05 1.64 -9.80
N VAL A 19 -44.05 1.25 -10.60
CA VAL A 19 -43.97 0.06 -11.48
C VAL A 19 -42.92 0.22 -12.59
N TRP A 20 -42.81 1.42 -13.18
CA TRP A 20 -41.78 1.72 -14.18
C TRP A 20 -40.38 1.71 -13.56
N ILE A 21 -40.22 2.28 -12.36
CA ILE A 21 -38.96 2.27 -11.61
C ILE A 21 -38.56 0.83 -11.23
N GLU A 22 -39.48 0.03 -10.70
CA GLU A 22 -39.22 -1.38 -10.34
C GLU A 22 -38.86 -2.22 -11.56
N SER A 23 -39.54 -1.99 -12.68
CA SER A 23 -39.25 -2.68 -13.95
C SER A 23 -37.89 -2.26 -14.52
N ALA A 24 -37.54 -0.98 -14.46
CA ALA A 24 -36.23 -0.47 -14.87
C ALA A 24 -35.11 -1.01 -13.98
N LEU A 25 -35.31 -1.05 -12.65
CA LEU A 25 -34.39 -1.66 -11.69
C LEU A 25 -34.24 -3.16 -11.95
N GLY A 26 -35.32 -3.86 -12.29
CA GLY A 26 -35.30 -5.26 -12.71
C GLY A 26 -34.46 -5.48 -13.97
N ALA A 27 -34.62 -4.63 -14.98
CA ALA A 27 -33.84 -4.68 -16.21
C ALA A 27 -32.34 -4.41 -15.97
N ILE A 28 -32.00 -3.43 -15.13
CA ILE A 28 -30.61 -3.13 -14.74
C ILE A 28 -29.99 -4.32 -13.99
N LYS A 29 -30.72 -4.93 -13.06
CA LYS A 29 -30.27 -6.13 -12.33
C LYS A 29 -30.05 -7.31 -13.25
N ALA A 30 -30.96 -7.54 -14.21
CA ALA A 30 -30.83 -8.60 -15.20
C ALA A 30 -29.59 -8.38 -16.10
N PHE A 31 -29.37 -7.14 -16.54
CA PHE A 31 -28.19 -6.78 -17.32
C PHE A 31 -26.89 -6.96 -16.52
N ALA A 32 -26.84 -6.46 -15.27
CA ALA A 32 -25.69 -6.66 -14.38
C ALA A 32 -25.41 -8.15 -14.14
N PHE A 33 -26.45 -8.98 -13.96
CA PHE A 33 -26.31 -10.42 -13.81
C PHE A 33 -25.72 -11.09 -15.05
N VAL A 34 -26.14 -10.68 -16.25
CA VAL A 34 -25.55 -11.17 -17.51
C VAL A 34 -24.08 -10.74 -17.62
N CYS A 35 -23.77 -9.48 -17.30
CA CYS A 35 -22.40 -9.00 -17.25
C CYS A 35 -21.55 -9.79 -16.26
N ASP A 36 -22.07 -10.12 -15.07
CA ASP A 36 -21.37 -10.93 -14.07
C ASP A 36 -21.14 -12.36 -14.57
N ILE A 37 -22.12 -13.00 -15.22
CA ILE A 37 -21.97 -14.34 -15.81
C ILE A 37 -20.84 -14.37 -16.84
N ILE A 38 -20.70 -13.33 -17.66
CA ILE A 38 -19.67 -13.27 -18.70
C ILE A 38 -18.31 -12.86 -18.11
N THR A 39 -18.32 -11.89 -17.21
CA THR A 39 -17.12 -11.25 -16.67
C THR A 39 -16.45 -12.15 -15.63
N TYR A 40 -17.22 -12.86 -14.82
CA TYR A 40 -16.70 -13.69 -13.73
C TYR A 40 -15.77 -14.81 -14.23
N PRO A 41 -16.12 -15.66 -15.23
CA PRO A 41 -15.21 -16.66 -15.78
C PRO A 41 -13.93 -16.06 -16.36
N VAL A 42 -14.03 -14.92 -17.05
CA VAL A 42 -12.87 -14.21 -17.62
C VAL A 42 -11.93 -13.75 -16.50
N TYR A 43 -12.46 -13.13 -15.43
CA TYR A 43 -11.65 -12.76 -14.26
C TYR A 43 -11.07 -13.98 -13.53
N LEU A 44 -11.81 -15.07 -13.42
CA LEU A 44 -11.37 -16.30 -12.76
C LEU A 44 -10.16 -16.90 -13.50
N LEU A 45 -10.19 -16.90 -14.84
CA LEU A 45 -9.09 -17.35 -15.68
C LEU A 45 -7.87 -16.41 -15.64
N LEU A 46 -8.08 -15.10 -15.58
CA LEU A 46 -7.00 -14.10 -15.51
C LEU A 46 -6.31 -14.07 -14.14
N GLN A 47 -7.09 -14.02 -13.05
CA GLN A 47 -6.56 -13.90 -11.69
C GLN A 47 -5.96 -15.21 -11.17
N ARG A 48 -6.39 -16.36 -11.69
CA ARG A 48 -5.94 -17.71 -11.28
C ARG A 48 -5.90 -17.88 -9.75
N PRO A 49 -7.03 -17.69 -9.04
CA PRO A 49 -7.06 -17.70 -7.57
C PRO A 49 -6.61 -19.03 -6.95
N TRP A 50 -6.76 -20.15 -7.68
CA TRP A 50 -6.25 -21.46 -7.27
C TRP A 50 -4.72 -21.46 -7.11
N GLU A 51 -4.00 -20.71 -7.95
CA GLU A 51 -2.55 -20.60 -7.87
C GLU A 51 -2.13 -19.82 -6.63
N LYS A 52 -2.82 -18.70 -6.34
CA LYS A 52 -2.61 -17.93 -5.12
C LYS A 52 -2.89 -18.77 -3.87
N ARG A 53 -3.97 -19.56 -3.87
CA ARG A 53 -4.29 -20.50 -2.78
C ARG A 53 -3.23 -21.59 -2.64
N ARG A 54 -2.77 -22.18 -3.75
CA ARG A 54 -1.68 -23.18 -3.78
C ARG A 54 -0.39 -22.61 -3.19
N MET A 55 -0.01 -21.39 -3.61
CA MET A 55 1.17 -20.69 -3.12
C MET A 55 1.07 -20.24 -1.66
N SER A 56 -0.15 -19.99 -1.16
CA SER A 56 -0.38 -19.71 0.26
C SER A 56 -0.29 -20.97 1.12
N ARG A 57 -0.83 -22.10 0.64
CA ARG A 57 -0.86 -23.38 1.35
C ARG A 57 0.45 -24.17 1.28
N ARG A 58 1.39 -23.77 0.42
CA ARG A 58 2.69 -24.44 0.32
C ARG A 58 3.42 -24.43 1.66
N VAL A 59 4.13 -25.52 1.95
CA VAL A 59 4.99 -25.62 3.12
C VAL A 59 6.13 -24.62 2.98
N LYS A 60 6.16 -23.60 3.86
CA LYS A 60 7.19 -22.54 3.83
C LYS A 60 8.42 -22.90 4.64
N ALA A 61 8.26 -23.75 5.66
CA ALA A 61 9.35 -24.21 6.52
C ALA A 61 9.13 -25.67 6.92
N LYS A 62 10.23 -26.42 7.09
CA LYS A 62 10.25 -27.79 7.59
C LYS A 62 11.11 -27.87 8.85
N PRO A 63 10.77 -28.76 9.81
CA PRO A 63 11.64 -29.01 10.94
C PRO A 63 12.92 -29.70 10.45
N VAL A 64 14.08 -29.17 10.85
CA VAL A 64 15.40 -29.74 10.53
C VAL A 64 15.96 -30.48 11.74
N HIS A 65 15.65 -30.00 12.95
CA HIS A 65 16.08 -30.64 14.18
C HIS A 65 14.94 -30.62 15.20
N MET A 66 14.64 -31.80 15.75
CA MET A 66 13.65 -32.02 16.81
C MET A 66 14.42 -32.46 18.05
N GLY A 67 14.65 -31.54 18.99
CA GLY A 67 15.17 -31.88 20.31
C GLY A 67 14.05 -31.87 21.35
N ASP A 68 14.29 -32.48 22.51
CA ASP A 68 13.28 -32.63 23.58
C ASP A 68 12.73 -31.28 24.09
N LYS A 69 13.53 -30.21 23.99
CA LYS A 69 13.18 -28.85 24.46
C LYS A 69 12.94 -27.83 23.35
N SER A 70 13.28 -28.14 22.09
CA SER A 70 13.18 -27.16 21.01
C SER A 70 13.11 -27.80 19.63
N VAL A 71 12.32 -27.19 18.75
CA VAL A 71 12.22 -27.54 17.34
C VAL A 71 12.81 -26.43 16.48
N THR A 72 13.80 -26.75 15.67
CA THR A 72 14.38 -25.81 14.71
C THR A 72 13.72 -25.98 13.34
N PHE A 73 13.05 -24.93 12.88
CA PHE A 73 12.49 -24.86 11.53
C PHE A 73 13.45 -24.16 10.58
N ARG A 74 13.57 -24.66 9.35
CA ARG A 74 14.26 -24.00 8.25
C ARG A 74 13.31 -23.78 7.09
N SER A 75 13.46 -22.67 6.37
CA SER A 75 12.70 -22.45 5.15
C SER A 75 12.96 -23.57 4.15
N VAL A 76 11.91 -24.00 3.43
CA VAL A 76 12.03 -24.96 2.34
C VAL A 76 12.72 -24.33 1.13
N GLN A 77 12.64 -23.01 1.00
CA GLN A 77 13.29 -22.28 -0.08
C GLN A 77 14.77 -22.09 0.25
N GLY A 78 15.62 -22.53 -0.66
CA GLY A 78 17.06 -22.27 -0.57
C GLY A 78 17.40 -20.80 -0.80
N PRO A 79 18.68 -20.43 -0.59
CA PRO A 79 19.22 -19.12 -0.94
C PRO A 79 18.84 -18.70 -2.37
N GLN A 80 18.17 -17.55 -2.49
CA GLN A 80 17.89 -16.97 -3.81
C GLN A 80 19.14 -16.30 -4.38
N THR A 81 19.14 -16.07 -5.70
CA THR A 81 20.25 -15.44 -6.42
C THR A 81 20.68 -14.10 -5.82
N VAL A 82 19.73 -13.29 -5.35
CA VAL A 82 20.00 -12.03 -4.66
C VAL A 82 20.79 -12.27 -3.38
N HIS A 83 20.38 -13.23 -2.56
CA HIS A 83 21.07 -13.57 -1.31
C HIS A 83 22.49 -14.10 -1.59
N SER A 84 22.64 -15.00 -2.56
CA SER A 84 23.95 -15.52 -2.96
C SER A 84 24.87 -14.40 -3.47
N LYS A 85 24.34 -13.43 -4.24
CA LYS A 85 25.11 -12.25 -4.67
C LYS A 85 25.50 -11.35 -3.51
N MET A 86 24.61 -11.14 -2.53
CA MET A 86 24.94 -10.36 -1.34
C MET A 86 26.07 -11.01 -0.53
N LEU A 87 26.00 -12.33 -0.32
CA LEU A 87 27.05 -13.08 0.35
C LEU A 87 28.38 -13.05 -0.41
N ALA A 88 28.34 -13.25 -1.73
CA ALA A 88 29.54 -13.23 -2.58
C ALA A 88 30.25 -11.86 -2.57
N ASN A 89 29.50 -10.77 -2.43
CA ASN A 89 30.04 -9.41 -2.35
C ASN A 89 30.32 -8.94 -0.91
N GLY A 90 30.19 -9.80 0.11
CA GLY A 90 30.47 -9.43 1.50
C GLY A 90 29.53 -8.35 2.07
N ILE A 91 28.28 -8.32 1.60
CA ILE A 91 27.27 -7.35 2.04
C ILE A 91 26.60 -7.85 3.33
N ASP A 92 27.06 -7.33 4.46
CA ASP A 92 26.68 -7.72 5.82
C ASP A 92 25.82 -6.66 6.56
N THR A 93 25.72 -5.45 6.03
CA THR A 93 25.04 -4.31 6.68
C THR A 93 24.03 -3.66 5.74
N MET A 94 23.03 -2.99 6.33
CA MET A 94 22.01 -2.26 5.58
C MET A 94 22.59 -1.08 4.78
N GLU A 95 23.65 -0.45 5.29
CA GLU A 95 24.41 0.55 4.53
C GLU A 95 25.04 -0.05 3.27
N LYS A 96 25.83 -1.13 3.41
CA LYS A 96 26.49 -1.79 2.27
C LYS A 96 25.46 -2.27 1.25
N MET A 97 24.30 -2.75 1.71
CA MET A 97 23.20 -3.15 0.84
C MET A 97 22.70 -1.97 0.00
N LEU A 98 22.44 -0.81 0.62
CA LEU A 98 22.03 0.39 -0.11
C LEU A 98 23.11 0.83 -1.11
N LEU A 99 24.38 0.86 -0.70
CA LEU A 99 25.49 1.25 -1.58
C LEU A 99 25.59 0.33 -2.80
N TYR A 100 25.50 -0.98 -2.61
CA TYR A 100 25.49 -1.95 -3.69
C TYR A 100 24.32 -1.74 -4.65
N VAL A 101 23.10 -1.57 -4.13
CA VAL A 101 21.90 -1.34 -4.96
C VAL A 101 22.01 -0.03 -5.73
N VAL A 102 22.52 1.02 -5.09
CA VAL A 102 22.76 2.32 -5.73
C VAL A 102 23.75 2.16 -6.87
N GLU A 103 24.85 1.44 -6.67
CA GLU A 103 25.84 1.20 -7.72
C GLU A 103 25.26 0.49 -8.94
N GLN A 104 24.39 -0.50 -8.73
CA GLN A 104 23.74 -1.25 -9.82
C GLN A 104 22.63 -0.46 -10.53
N PHE A 105 21.93 0.45 -9.83
CA PHE A 105 20.70 1.07 -10.32
C PHE A 105 20.66 2.59 -10.21
N LYS A 106 21.82 3.27 -10.17
CA LYS A 106 22.00 4.72 -9.91
C LYS A 106 20.86 5.60 -10.43
N LYS A 107 20.60 5.57 -11.74
CA LYS A 107 19.64 6.44 -12.45
C LYS A 107 18.21 5.91 -12.52
N LYS A 108 17.92 4.72 -11.97
CA LYS A 108 16.56 4.15 -11.98
C LYS A 108 15.70 4.82 -10.91
N ARG A 109 14.40 4.89 -11.17
CA ARG A 109 13.40 5.38 -10.21
C ARG A 109 13.40 4.47 -8.96
N CYS A 110 13.54 5.08 -7.79
CA CYS A 110 13.63 4.41 -6.49
C CYS A 110 12.40 4.71 -5.63
N LEU A 111 12.16 5.99 -5.30
CA LEU A 111 11.04 6.42 -4.46
C LEU A 111 10.14 7.39 -5.23
N GLY A 112 8.84 7.08 -5.31
CA GLY A 112 7.83 7.92 -5.93
C GLY A 112 6.98 8.60 -4.87
N THR A 113 6.73 9.90 -5.03
CA THR A 113 5.83 10.67 -4.16
C THR A 113 4.84 11.43 -5.04
N ARG A 114 3.56 11.40 -4.65
CA ARG A 114 2.52 12.17 -5.35
C ARG A 114 2.53 13.59 -4.82
N GLU A 115 2.58 14.56 -5.73
CA GLU A 115 2.52 15.96 -5.37
C GLU A 115 1.11 16.35 -4.89
N ILE A 116 1.05 17.15 -3.83
CA ILE A 116 -0.19 17.76 -3.34
C ILE A 116 -0.14 19.22 -3.80
N LEU A 117 -1.05 19.61 -4.69
CA LEU A 117 -1.07 20.94 -5.31
C LEU A 117 -1.90 21.93 -4.48
N ALA A 118 -3.03 21.48 -3.94
CA ALA A 118 -3.90 22.29 -3.10
C ALA A 118 -4.70 21.39 -2.15
N ASP A 119 -5.12 21.98 -1.03
CA ASP A 119 -6.02 21.35 -0.06
C ASP A 119 -7.31 22.18 -0.08
N GLU A 120 -8.42 21.56 -0.45
CA GLU A 120 -9.74 22.19 -0.47
C GLU A 120 -10.62 21.64 0.64
N ASP A 121 -11.31 22.52 1.36
CA ASP A 121 -12.27 22.14 2.40
C ASP A 121 -13.67 22.00 1.77
N GLU A 122 -14.08 20.76 1.48
CA GLU A 122 -15.44 20.48 1.02
C GLU A 122 -16.38 20.33 2.22
N ILE A 123 -17.31 21.27 2.36
CA ILE A 123 -18.37 21.20 3.37
C ILE A 123 -19.46 20.28 2.82
N GLN A 124 -19.61 19.11 3.42
CA GLN A 124 -20.70 18.21 3.09
C GLN A 124 -22.05 18.76 3.63
N PRO A 125 -23.20 18.33 3.07
CA PRO A 125 -24.53 18.76 3.52
C PRO A 125 -24.83 18.47 5.00
N ASN A 126 -24.07 17.55 5.61
CA ASN A 126 -24.13 17.20 7.04
C ASN A 126 -23.28 18.14 7.94
N GLY A 127 -22.69 19.20 7.40
CA GLY A 127 -21.83 20.14 8.11
C GLY A 127 -20.41 19.62 8.40
N ARG A 128 -20.06 18.42 7.96
CA ARG A 128 -18.70 17.87 8.10
C ARG A 128 -17.80 18.47 7.03
N VAL A 129 -16.67 19.00 7.46
CA VAL A 129 -15.63 19.52 6.57
C VAL A 129 -14.69 18.37 6.21
N PHE A 130 -14.58 18.06 4.93
CA PHE A 130 -13.61 17.10 4.41
C PHE A 130 -12.48 17.84 3.71
N LYS A 131 -11.24 17.50 4.07
CA LYS A 131 -10.06 17.93 3.33
C LYS A 131 -9.90 17.09 2.08
N LYS A 132 -10.14 17.70 0.93
CA LYS A 132 -9.90 17.13 -0.38
C LYS A 132 -8.56 17.63 -0.90
N TYR A 133 -7.64 16.70 -1.11
CA TYR A 133 -6.35 17.02 -1.72
C TYR A 133 -6.47 17.04 -3.25
N VAL A 134 -6.10 18.16 -3.86
CA VAL A 134 -5.85 18.28 -5.30
C VAL A 134 -4.47 17.71 -5.56
N LEU A 135 -4.44 16.51 -6.14
CA LEU A 135 -3.20 15.75 -6.31
C LEU A 135 -2.64 15.93 -7.72
N GLY A 136 -1.36 16.28 -7.81
CA GLY A 136 -0.59 16.39 -9.04
C GLY A 136 0.08 15.08 -9.46
N ASP A 137 1.13 15.23 -10.26
CA ASP A 137 1.91 14.13 -10.83
C ASP A 137 2.82 13.44 -9.80
N TYR A 138 3.24 12.22 -10.13
CA TYR A 138 4.24 11.50 -9.36
C TYR A 138 5.64 12.02 -9.64
N LYS A 139 6.30 12.53 -8.60
CA LYS A 139 7.72 12.87 -8.62
C LYS A 139 8.54 11.67 -8.16
N TRP A 140 9.53 11.30 -8.95
CA TRP A 140 10.39 10.15 -8.67
C TRP A 140 11.79 10.62 -8.31
N LYS A 141 12.33 10.04 -7.25
CA LYS A 141 13.74 10.14 -6.87
C LYS A 141 14.48 8.90 -7.35
N THR A 142 15.67 9.09 -7.89
CA THR A 142 16.58 8.04 -8.31
C THR A 142 17.30 7.41 -7.11
N TYR A 143 17.91 6.24 -7.29
CA TYR A 143 18.69 5.59 -6.21
C TYR A 143 19.85 6.48 -5.74
N GLU A 144 20.50 7.18 -6.66
CA GLU A 144 21.59 8.12 -6.35
C GLU A 144 21.11 9.27 -5.46
N GLU A 145 20.00 9.91 -5.82
CA GLU A 145 19.40 10.99 -5.01
C GLU A 145 18.98 10.49 -3.63
N VAL A 146 18.38 9.30 -3.53
CA VAL A 146 17.98 8.71 -2.24
C VAL A 146 19.20 8.46 -1.36
N ASN A 147 20.29 7.93 -1.91
CA ASN A 147 21.53 7.71 -1.16
C ASN A 147 22.16 9.03 -0.69
N MET A 148 22.13 10.07 -1.53
CA MET A 148 22.61 11.40 -1.17
C MET A 148 21.78 12.00 -0.03
N LEU A 149 20.45 11.97 -0.14
CA LEU A 149 19.54 12.45 0.89
C LEU A 149 19.71 11.69 2.21
N ALA A 150 19.82 10.36 2.16
CA ALA A 150 20.03 9.53 3.35
C ALA A 150 21.38 9.87 4.02
N SER A 151 22.43 10.08 3.23
CA SER A 151 23.75 10.46 3.73
C SER A 151 23.73 11.84 4.39
N ASN A 152 23.03 12.81 3.78
CA ASN A 152 22.88 14.15 4.34
C ASN A 152 22.04 14.15 5.62
N PHE A 153 20.94 13.39 5.64
CA PHE A 153 20.11 13.21 6.83
C PHE A 153 20.92 12.63 8.00
N GLY A 154 21.67 11.55 7.75
CA GLY A 154 22.53 10.94 8.76
C GLY A 154 23.60 11.91 9.28
N LYS A 155 24.26 12.67 8.39
CA LYS A 155 25.22 13.72 8.80
C LYS A 155 24.55 14.80 9.67
N GLY A 156 23.33 15.22 9.31
CA GLY A 156 22.55 16.16 10.11
C GLY A 156 22.28 15.65 11.52
N LEU A 157 21.94 14.37 11.69
CA LEU A 157 21.78 13.79 13.02
C LEU A 157 23.07 13.83 13.85
N ARG A 158 24.23 13.59 13.22
CA ARG A 158 25.54 13.67 13.90
C ARG A 158 25.86 15.11 14.33
N GLU A 159 25.56 16.07 13.47
CA GLU A 159 25.76 17.50 13.76
C GLU A 159 24.89 17.98 14.92
N LEU A 160 23.66 17.44 15.04
CA LEU A 160 22.78 17.69 16.18
C LEU A 160 23.23 17.00 17.49
N GLY A 161 24.36 16.29 17.48
CA GLY A 161 24.94 15.64 18.64
C GLY A 161 24.45 14.20 18.87
N HIS A 162 23.73 13.59 17.92
CA HIS A 162 23.29 12.21 18.06
C HIS A 162 24.47 11.25 17.90
N MET A 163 24.67 10.38 18.90
CA MET A 163 25.77 9.42 18.93
C MET A 163 25.38 8.09 18.27
N PRO A 164 26.36 7.30 17.78
CA PRO A 164 26.07 5.96 17.27
C PRO A 164 25.52 5.10 18.41
N LYS A 165 24.67 4.12 18.08
CA LYS A 165 24.01 3.20 19.03
C LYS A 165 23.03 3.85 20.01
N GLN A 166 22.80 5.16 19.92
CA GLN A 166 21.66 5.78 20.60
C GLN A 166 20.39 5.50 19.81
N ASN A 167 19.28 5.28 20.51
CA ASN A 167 18.02 4.94 19.87
C ASN A 167 17.32 6.20 19.36
N ILE A 168 16.79 6.13 18.15
CA ILE A 168 15.89 7.15 17.60
C ILE A 168 14.52 6.56 17.34
N VAL A 169 13.47 7.35 17.63
CA VAL A 169 12.09 7.01 17.27
C VAL A 169 11.72 7.91 16.10
N ILE A 170 11.33 7.29 15.00
CA ILE A 170 10.85 8.03 13.83
C ILE A 170 9.35 7.81 13.74
N PHE A 171 8.61 8.92 13.75
CA PHE A 171 7.16 8.93 13.59
C PHE A 171 6.81 9.40 12.19
N ALA A 172 6.41 8.46 11.33
CA ALA A 172 5.98 8.78 9.97
C ALA A 172 5.02 7.72 9.45
N GLU A 173 4.24 8.11 8.45
CA GLU A 173 3.49 7.18 7.60
C GLU A 173 4.42 6.51 6.58
N THR A 174 3.86 5.66 5.70
CA THR A 174 4.59 5.04 4.58
C THR A 174 4.91 6.03 3.46
N ARG A 175 5.77 7.03 3.74
CA ARG A 175 6.22 8.07 2.81
C ARG A 175 7.70 7.89 2.41
N ALA A 176 8.15 8.63 1.39
CA ALA A 176 9.53 8.52 0.89
C ALA A 176 10.56 9.01 1.93
N GLU A 177 10.20 10.04 2.69
CA GLU A 177 11.02 10.67 3.72
C GLU A 177 11.38 9.68 4.84
N TRP A 178 10.42 8.82 5.23
CA TRP A 178 10.66 7.73 6.17
C TRP A 178 11.82 6.84 5.72
N MET A 179 11.77 6.40 4.45
CA MET A 179 12.78 5.48 3.90
C MET A 179 14.16 6.15 3.84
N VAL A 180 14.21 7.42 3.48
CA VAL A 180 15.44 8.23 3.48
C VAL A 180 16.01 8.36 4.89
N ALA A 181 15.16 8.66 5.88
CA ALA A 181 15.56 8.82 7.27
C ALA A 181 16.12 7.51 7.84
N ALA A 182 15.42 6.39 7.65
CA ALA A 182 15.86 5.07 8.10
C ALA A 182 17.23 4.69 7.51
N HIS A 183 17.43 4.88 6.20
CA HIS A 183 18.73 4.63 5.58
C HIS A 183 19.83 5.60 6.06
N GLY A 184 19.49 6.83 6.44
CA GLY A 184 20.41 7.75 7.09
C GLY A 184 20.84 7.29 8.48
N CYS A 185 19.92 6.71 9.26
CA CYS A 185 20.22 6.11 10.56
C CYS A 185 21.14 4.89 10.41
N PHE A 186 20.86 3.99 9.45
CA PHE A 186 21.71 2.83 9.18
C PHE A 186 23.16 3.22 8.85
N LYS A 187 23.36 4.27 8.05
CA LYS A 187 24.70 4.80 7.70
C LYS A 187 25.48 5.34 8.90
N GLN A 188 24.79 5.72 9.99
CA GLN A 188 25.41 6.26 11.19
C GLN A 188 25.44 5.25 12.36
N ASN A 189 25.08 3.99 12.11
CA ASN A 189 24.94 2.96 13.13
C ASN A 189 24.01 3.40 14.27
N ILE A 190 22.89 4.03 13.91
CA ILE A 190 21.84 4.48 14.83
C ILE A 190 20.70 3.46 14.73
N PRO A 191 20.43 2.69 15.79
CA PRO A 191 19.26 1.83 15.86
C PRO A 191 17.98 2.67 15.88
N GLU A 192 17.08 2.43 14.92
CA GLU A 192 15.76 3.04 14.93
C GLU A 192 14.69 2.09 15.46
N PHE A 193 13.73 2.65 16.20
CA PHE A 193 12.48 2.00 16.53
C PHE A 193 11.36 2.63 15.73
N TYR A 194 10.75 1.85 14.83
CA TYR A 194 9.65 2.32 14.00
C TYR A 194 8.29 1.92 14.58
N ARG A 195 7.36 2.86 14.63
CA ARG A 195 5.94 2.58 14.83
C ARG A 195 5.14 3.09 13.63
N ILE A 196 4.68 2.16 12.79
CA ILE A 196 3.73 2.47 11.71
C ILE A 196 2.41 2.89 12.35
N PHE A 197 2.00 4.14 12.14
CA PHE A 197 0.60 4.51 12.31
C PHE A 197 -0.17 4.04 11.07
N PHE A 198 -0.86 2.90 11.19
CA PHE A 198 -2.02 2.62 10.36
C PHE A 198 -3.21 3.36 11.00
N GLU A 199 -3.21 4.69 10.96
CA GLU A 199 -4.50 5.37 11.01
C GLU A 199 -5.16 5.14 9.66
N ILE A 200 -6.02 4.12 9.60
CA ILE A 200 -7.12 4.11 8.65
C ILE A 200 -7.92 5.36 8.98
N ILE A 201 -7.61 6.48 8.31
CA ILE A 201 -8.46 7.66 8.28
C ILE A 201 -9.69 7.26 7.46
N ILE A 202 -10.60 6.55 8.11
CA ILE A 202 -12.04 6.75 7.94
C ILE A 202 -12.42 7.67 9.10
N LYS A 203 -12.10 8.95 8.98
CA LYS A 203 -12.90 9.99 9.60
C LYS A 203 -13.82 10.49 8.51
#